data_AF-A0A7Y4S4X9-F1
#
_entry.id   AF-A0A7Y4S4X9-F1
#
_cell.length_a   1.000
_cell.length_b   1.000
_cell.length_c   1.000
_cell.angle_alpha   90.00
_cell.angle_beta   90.00
_cell.angle_gamma   90.00
#
_symmetry.space_group_name_H-M   'P 1'
#
loop_
_entity.id
_entity.type
_entity.pdbx_description
1 polymer ?
#
loop_
_entity_poly.entity_id
_entity_poly.type
_entity_poly.pdbx_seq_one_letter_code
_entity_poly.pdbx_strand_id
1 'polypeptide(L)'
;MKFLTIALFSLIFIGTHACAELPPEVSSALKKTGIPDKDVAVYVQAVEEETPLLSHNAEASMNPASVMKLVTTNAALELLGPAYRWTTEMYQRGT
;
A
#
# COMPACT_ATOMS: atom_id res chain seq x y z
N MET A 1 18.85 -40.41 -5.53
CA MET A 1 17.56 -40.18 -6.23
C MET A 1 16.65 -39.20 -5.50
N LYS A 2 16.46 -39.30 -4.16
CA LYS A 2 15.64 -38.33 -3.37
C LYS A 2 16.17 -36.89 -3.31
N PHE A 3 17.50 -36.71 -3.29
CA PHE A 3 18.10 -35.36 -3.27
C PHE A 3 17.94 -34.59 -4.59
N LEU A 4 17.84 -35.31 -5.73
CA LEU A 4 17.59 -34.69 -7.03
C LEU A 4 16.13 -34.22 -7.15
N THR A 5 15.21 -34.91 -6.50
CA THR A 5 13.78 -34.57 -6.46
C THR A 5 13.51 -33.31 -5.62
N ILE A 6 14.25 -33.12 -4.52
CA ILE A 6 14.15 -31.92 -3.66
C ILE A 6 14.70 -30.68 -4.39
N ALA A 7 15.82 -30.82 -5.10
CA ALA A 7 16.41 -29.74 -5.90
C ALA A 7 15.48 -29.29 -7.05
N LEU A 8 14.73 -30.23 -7.65
CA LEU A 8 13.77 -29.93 -8.72
C LEU A 8 12.51 -29.20 -8.19
N PHE A 9 12.13 -29.42 -6.93
CA PHE A 9 10.99 -28.73 -6.30
C PHE A 9 11.32 -27.29 -5.89
N SER A 10 12.57 -27.01 -5.49
CA SER A 10 13.03 -25.64 -5.21
C SER A 10 13.12 -24.75 -6.45
N LEU A 11 13.33 -25.32 -7.65
CA LEU A 11 13.44 -24.54 -8.88
C LEU A 11 12.08 -24.02 -9.40
N ILE A 12 10.96 -24.61 -8.97
CA ILE A 12 9.60 -24.23 -9.42
C ILE A 12 9.06 -23.02 -8.63
N PHE A 13 9.68 -22.69 -7.48
CA PHE A 13 9.29 -21.55 -6.64
C PHE A 13 9.97 -20.23 -7.01
N ILE A 14 10.74 -20.18 -8.09
CA ILE A 14 11.19 -18.91 -8.67
C ILE A 14 9.99 -18.36 -9.45
N GLY A 15 8.99 -17.85 -8.72
CA GLY A 15 7.95 -17.03 -9.31
C GLY A 15 8.65 -15.91 -10.06
N THR A 16 8.37 -15.79 -11.36
CA THR A 16 8.69 -14.56 -12.09
C THR A 16 7.95 -13.44 -11.38
N HIS A 17 8.65 -12.72 -10.49
CA HIS A 17 8.21 -11.41 -10.05
C HIS A 17 8.25 -10.54 -11.29
N ALA A 18 7.17 -10.58 -12.07
CA ALA A 18 6.91 -9.62 -13.11
C ALA A 18 6.75 -8.29 -12.37
N CYS A 19 7.85 -7.56 -12.25
CA CYS A 19 7.81 -6.17 -11.84
C CYS A 19 6.99 -5.48 -12.92
N ALA A 20 5.73 -5.14 -12.62
CA ALA A 20 4.88 -4.51 -13.61
C ALA A 20 5.55 -3.19 -13.99
N GLU A 21 5.99 -3.09 -15.25
CA GLU A 21 6.62 -1.90 -15.76
C GLU A 21 5.56 -0.79 -15.80
N LEU A 22 5.94 0.42 -15.39
CA LEU A 22 5.01 1.54 -15.41
C LEU A 22 4.55 1.81 -16.85
N PRO A 23 3.28 2.22 -17.07
CA PRO A 23 2.82 2.63 -18.39
C PRO A 23 3.77 3.68 -19.00
N PRO A 24 4.05 3.61 -20.32
CA PRO A 24 5.05 4.47 -20.96
C PRO A 24 4.85 5.97 -20.71
N GLU A 25 3.60 6.42 -20.64
CA GLU A 25 3.23 7.80 -20.36
C GLU A 25 3.65 8.21 -18.95
N VAL A 26 3.49 7.32 -17.97
CA VAL A 26 3.87 7.54 -16.56
C VAL A 26 5.38 7.55 -16.41
N SER A 27 6.09 6.54 -16.94
CA SER A 27 7.56 6.49 -16.88
C SER A 27 8.18 7.70 -17.59
N SER A 28 7.63 8.13 -18.73
CA SER A 28 8.09 9.33 -19.44
C SER A 28 7.87 10.61 -18.62
N ALA A 29 6.73 10.73 -17.93
CA ALA A 29 6.46 11.86 -17.05
C ALA A 29 7.42 11.90 -15.86
N LEU A 30 7.65 10.76 -15.19
CA LEU A 30 8.60 10.64 -14.08
C LEU A 30 10.01 11.05 -14.49
N LYS A 31 10.49 10.50 -15.62
CA LYS A 31 11.79 10.85 -16.22
C LYS A 31 11.91 12.33 -16.51
N LYS A 32 10.88 12.95 -17.09
CA LYS A 32 10.85 14.40 -17.37
C LYS A 32 10.97 15.24 -16.10
N THR A 33 10.43 14.76 -14.98
CA THR A 33 10.51 15.42 -13.68
C THR A 33 11.73 15.02 -12.83
N GLY A 34 12.57 14.11 -13.33
CA GLY A 34 13.76 13.63 -12.61
C GLY A 34 13.45 12.72 -11.42
N ILE A 35 12.26 12.11 -11.38
CA ILE A 35 11.86 11.17 -10.33
C ILE A 35 12.29 9.76 -10.77
N PRO A 36 13.12 9.04 -10.00
CA PRO A 36 13.48 7.66 -10.30
C PRO A 36 12.29 6.70 -10.10
N ASP A 37 12.11 5.74 -11.02
CA ASP A 37 11.00 4.77 -10.95
C ASP A 37 10.98 3.97 -9.62
N LYS A 38 12.16 3.68 -9.05
CA LYS A 38 12.30 2.99 -7.74
C LYS A 38 11.71 3.76 -6.54
N ASP A 39 11.56 5.08 -6.68
CA ASP A 39 11.07 5.96 -5.62
C ASP A 39 9.55 6.21 -5.72
N VAL A 40 8.88 5.50 -6.64
CA VAL A 40 7.44 5.55 -6.86
C VAL A 40 6.85 4.16 -6.65
N ALA A 41 5.77 4.07 -5.88
CA ALA A 41 4.95 2.88 -5.77
C ALA A 41 3.56 3.15 -6.35
N VAL A 42 3.05 2.22 -7.16
CA VAL A 42 1.74 2.32 -7.80
C VAL A 42 1.03 0.98 -7.69
N TYR A 43 -0.20 1.01 -7.19
CA TYR A 43 -1.08 -0.15 -7.10
C TYR A 43 -2.45 0.22 -7.65
N VAL A 44 -2.95 -0.55 -8.61
CA VAL A 44 -4.27 -0.35 -9.22
C VAL A 44 -4.98 -1.69 -9.26
N GLN A 45 -6.10 -1.80 -8.57
CA GLN A 45 -6.94 -2.99 -8.52
C GLN A 45 -8.41 -2.57 -8.49
N ALA A 46 -9.25 -3.28 -9.23
CA ALA A 46 -10.69 -3.13 -9.10
C ALA A 46 -11.16 -3.73 -7.76
N VAL A 47 -12.06 -3.06 -7.06
CA VAL A 47 -12.46 -3.43 -5.68
C VAL A 47 -12.99 -4.87 -5.60
N GLU A 48 -13.69 -5.33 -6.63
CA GLU A 48 -14.33 -6.66 -6.68
C GLU A 48 -13.41 -7.75 -7.27
N GLU A 49 -12.19 -7.41 -7.69
CA GLU A 49 -11.25 -8.34 -8.34
C GLU A 49 -10.10 -8.69 -7.40
N GLU A 50 -9.61 -9.93 -7.42
CA GLU A 50 -8.48 -10.36 -6.57
C GLU A 50 -7.11 -10.01 -7.17
N THR A 51 -7.04 -9.79 -8.50
CA THR A 51 -5.78 -9.55 -9.20
C THR A 51 -5.62 -8.07 -9.56
N PRO A 52 -4.49 -7.42 -9.22
CA PRO A 52 -4.25 -6.04 -9.60
C PRO A 52 -3.99 -5.88 -11.10
N LEU A 53 -4.50 -4.79 -11.67
CA LEU A 53 -4.16 -4.34 -13.02
C LEU A 53 -2.72 -3.84 -13.11
N LEU A 54 -2.22 -3.21 -12.05
CA LEU A 54 -0.85 -2.70 -11.95
C LEU A 54 -0.34 -2.87 -10.52
N SER A 55 0.84 -3.47 -10.37
CA SER A 55 1.55 -3.57 -9.09
C SER A 55 3.03 -3.25 -9.31
N HIS A 56 3.40 -2.01 -9.01
CA HIS A 56 4.75 -1.48 -9.16
C HIS A 56 5.28 -1.01 -7.79
N ASN A 57 6.37 -1.62 -7.31
CA ASN A 57 6.94 -1.37 -5.98
C ASN A 57 5.91 -1.40 -4.82
N ALA A 58 4.83 -2.19 -4.95
CA ALA A 58 3.69 -2.15 -4.02
C ALA A 58 4.06 -2.51 -2.57
N GLU A 59 5.03 -3.40 -2.38
CA GLU A 59 5.52 -3.84 -1.07
C GLU A 59 6.63 -2.95 -0.50
N ALA A 60 7.05 -1.91 -1.22
CA ALA A 60 8.10 -1.02 -0.76
C ALA A 60 7.55 -0.03 0.29
N SER A 61 8.25 0.09 1.42
CA SER A 61 7.93 1.10 2.43
C SER A 61 8.16 2.51 1.89
N MET A 62 7.08 3.30 1.84
CA MET A 62 7.10 4.69 1.37
C MET A 62 6.65 5.65 2.48
N ASN A 63 6.99 6.93 2.36
CA ASN A 63 6.40 7.97 3.22
C ASN A 63 5.00 8.34 2.69
N PRO A 64 3.90 8.01 3.40
CA PRO A 64 2.55 8.27 2.91
C PRO A 64 2.13 9.74 3.06
N ALA A 65 2.88 10.54 3.84
CA ALA A 65 2.50 11.90 4.22
C ALA A 65 1.02 11.98 4.64
N SER A 66 0.23 12.85 4.02
CA SER A 66 -1.20 13.02 4.36
C SER A 66 -2.09 11.86 3.95
N VAL A 67 -1.65 10.91 3.11
CA VAL A 67 -2.40 9.68 2.81
C VAL A 67 -2.60 8.83 4.06
N MET A 68 -1.71 8.97 5.07
CA MET A 68 -1.87 8.34 6.39
C MET A 68 -3.23 8.63 7.04
N LYS A 69 -3.88 9.73 6.69
CA LYS A 69 -5.23 10.07 7.19
C LYS A 69 -6.26 8.98 6.89
N LEU A 70 -6.10 8.21 5.81
CA LEU A 70 -7.01 7.09 5.52
C LEU A 70 -6.95 6.03 6.63
N VAL A 71 -5.74 5.64 7.04
CA VAL A 71 -5.53 4.65 8.11
C VAL A 71 -6.10 5.16 9.43
N THR A 72 -5.78 6.40 9.81
CA THR A 72 -6.27 6.96 11.08
C THR A 72 -7.77 7.19 11.08
N THR A 73 -8.36 7.49 9.92
CA THR A 73 -9.83 7.67 9.79
C THR A 73 -10.53 6.31 9.90
N ASN A 74 -10.00 5.26 9.26
CA ASN A 74 -10.55 3.92 9.41
C ASN A 74 -10.54 3.49 10.89
N ALA A 75 -9.40 3.65 11.57
CA ALA A 75 -9.29 3.36 12.99
C ALA A 75 -10.26 4.20 13.84
N ALA A 76 -10.42 5.49 13.54
CA ALA A 76 -11.36 6.34 14.26
C ALA A 76 -12.82 5.89 14.06
N LEU A 77 -13.21 5.49 12.85
CA LEU A 77 -14.55 4.98 12.56
C LEU A 77 -14.80 3.65 13.28
N GLU A 78 -13.83 2.73 13.30
CA GLU A 78 -13.94 1.45 14.01
C GLU A 78 -13.99 1.62 15.53
N LEU A 79 -13.13 2.48 16.09
CA LEU A 79 -12.98 2.63 17.54
C LEU A 79 -14.02 3.56 18.17
N LEU A 80 -14.35 4.66 17.51
CA LEU A 80 -15.24 5.70 18.05
C LEU A 80 -16.67 5.57 17.50
N GLY A 81 -16.82 4.99 16.31
CA GLY A 81 -18.07 4.96 15.56
C GLY A 81 -18.33 6.25 14.77
N PRO A 82 -19.17 6.20 13.72
CA PRO A 82 -19.44 7.34 12.84
C PRO A 82 -20.25 8.46 13.52
N ALA A 83 -20.91 8.17 14.63
CA ALA A 83 -21.73 9.13 15.38
C ALA A 83 -20.99 9.73 16.59
N TYR A 84 -19.69 9.45 16.77
CA TYR A 84 -18.93 9.96 17.91
C TYR A 84 -18.93 11.49 17.96
N ARG A 85 -19.08 12.03 19.16
CA ARG A 85 -19.02 13.47 19.43
C ARG A 85 -18.04 13.73 20.57
N TRP A 86 -17.15 14.68 20.35
CA TRP A 86 -16.30 15.20 21.42
C TRP A 86 -17.14 15.95 22.46
N THR A 87 -16.84 15.72 23.73
CA THR A 87 -17.41 16.47 24.85
C THR A 87 -16.46 17.58 25.28
N THR A 88 -17.03 18.72 25.66
CA THR A 88 -16.31 19.84 26.25
C THR A 88 -17.02 20.20 27.54
N GLU A 89 -16.30 20.15 28.66
CA GLU A 89 -16.87 20.29 30.00
C GLU A 89 -16.25 21.49 30.72
N MET A 90 -17.03 22.18 31.55
CA MET A 90 -16.58 23.28 32.40
C MET A 90 -16.87 22.94 33.85
N TYR A 91 -15.86 23.07 34.71
CA TYR A 91 -15.95 22.74 36.14
C TYR A 91 -15.71 23.98 36.99
N GLN A 92 -16.47 24.12 38.08
CA GLN A 92 -16.22 25.10 39.15
C GLN A 92 -16.14 24.35 40.48
N ARG A 93 -15.05 24.55 41.22
CA ARG A 93 -14.99 24.12 42.62
C ARG A 93 -15.74 25.15 43.45
N GLY A 94 -16.87 24.74 44.02
CA GLY A 94 -17.67 25.61 44.91
C GLY A 94 -16.85 26.11 46.10
N THR A 95 -17.23 27.28 46.61
CA THR A 95 -16.78 27.81 47.90
C THR A 95 -17.60 27.24 49.03
#